data_AF-A0A1Y3NF21-F1
#
_entry.id   AF-A0A1Y3NF21-F1
#
_cell.length_a   1.000
_cell.length_b   1.000
_cell.length_c   1.000
_cell.angle_alpha   90.00
_cell.angle_beta   90.00
_cell.angle_gamma   90.00
#
_symmetry.space_group_name_H-M   'P 1'
#
loop_
_entity.id
_entity.type
_entity.pdbx_description
1 polymer ?
#
loop_
_entity_poly.entity_id
_entity_poly.type
_entity_poly.pdbx_seq_one_letter_code
_entity_poly.pdbx_strand_id
1 'polypeptide(L)' 'GIEPEEPEEPEQPACSSVFIEQGYKCCAECGEVYYTDDAGYWSVENNEWCGLPESCF' A
#
# COMPACT_ATOMS: atom_id res chain seq x y z
N GLY A 1 -28.36 10.99 -15.51
CA GLY A 1 -27.85 11.26 -14.16
C GLY A 1 -26.36 11.16 -14.28
N ILE A 2 -25.65 12.22 -13.94
CA ILE A 2 -24.19 12.24 -13.98
C ILE A 2 -23.74 11.34 -12.84
N GLU A 3 -23.14 10.21 -13.19
CA GLU A 3 -22.39 9.36 -12.26
C GLU A 3 -21.25 10.25 -11.72
N PRO A 4 -21.15 10.48 -10.41
CA PRO A 4 -20.13 11.39 -9.90
C PRO A 4 -18.75 10.83 -10.25
N GLU A 5 -17.97 11.63 -10.96
CA GLU A 5 -16.57 11.32 -11.24
C GLU A 5 -15.86 11.12 -9.90
N GLU A 6 -15.39 9.91 -9.68
CA GLU A 6 -14.57 9.53 -8.54
C GLU A 6 -13.34 10.44 -8.53
N PRO A 7 -13.08 11.17 -7.43
CA PRO A 7 -11.95 12.11 -7.40
C PRO A 7 -10.66 11.32 -7.61
N GLU A 8 -9.84 11.77 -8.56
CA GLU A 8 -8.51 11.22 -8.85
C GLU A 8 -7.69 11.16 -7.55
N GLU A 9 -7.66 9.97 -6.94
CA GLU A 9 -6.86 9.69 -5.75
C GLU A 9 -5.38 9.85 -6.13
N PRO A 10 -4.57 10.61 -5.36
CA PRO A 10 -3.17 10.82 -5.70
C PRO A 10 -2.50 9.47 -5.88
N GLU A 11 -1.71 9.33 -6.94
CA GLU A 11 -0.97 8.10 -7.31
C GLU A 11 -0.07 7.61 -6.17
N GLN A 12 -0.65 6.94 -5.17
CA GLN A 12 0.10 6.26 -4.13
C GLN A 12 0.92 5.16 -4.83
N PRO A 13 2.19 4.94 -4.45
CA PRO A 13 2.98 3.85 -5.01
C PRO A 13 2.19 2.54 -4.85
N ALA A 14 1.86 1.91 -5.99
CA ALA A 14 0.96 0.77 -6.01
C ALA A 14 1.59 -0.42 -5.29
N CYS A 15 1.19 -0.63 -4.03
CA CYS A 15 1.34 -1.91 -3.35
C CYS A 15 0.08 -2.77 -3.59
N SER A 16 0.12 -4.02 -3.16
CA SER A 16 -1.02 -4.95 -3.26
C SER A 16 -2.29 -4.33 -2.66
N SER A 17 -3.39 -4.33 -3.41
CA SER A 17 -4.69 -3.80 -2.98
C SER A 17 -5.22 -4.49 -1.70
N VAL A 18 -4.72 -5.70 -1.40
CA VAL A 18 -5.04 -6.46 -0.18
C VAL A 18 -4.63 -5.70 1.09
N PHE A 19 -3.57 -4.89 1.05
CA PHE A 19 -3.20 -4.04 2.18
C PHE A 19 -4.26 -2.96 2.43
N ILE A 20 -4.73 -2.34 1.35
CA ILE A 20 -5.71 -1.24 1.40
C ILE A 20 -7.07 -1.77 1.88
N GLU A 21 -7.51 -2.93 1.40
CA GLU A 21 -8.73 -3.60 1.85
C GLU A 21 -8.71 -3.95 3.35
N GLN A 22 -7.51 -4.18 3.92
CA GLN A 22 -7.31 -4.42 5.35
C GLN A 22 -7.12 -3.14 6.17
N GLY A 23 -7.10 -1.96 5.54
CA GLY A 23 -6.94 -0.67 6.20
C GLY A 23 -5.48 -0.23 6.42
N TYR A 24 -4.54 -0.83 5.69
CA TYR A 24 -3.12 -0.43 5.73
C TYR A 24 -2.75 0.40 4.50
N LYS A 25 -1.85 1.37 4.73
CA LYS A 25 -1.27 2.19 3.66
C LYS A 25 -0.15 1.42 2.93
N CYS A 26 0.14 1.84 1.70
CA CYS A 26 1.40 1.48 1.05
C CYS A 26 2.56 2.25 1.68
N CYS A 27 3.75 1.65 1.74
CA CYS A 27 4.95 2.37 2.16
C CYS A 27 5.33 3.40 1.09
N ALA A 28 5.79 4.58 1.49
CA ALA A 28 6.19 5.62 0.55
C ALA A 28 7.50 5.26 -0.16
N GLU A 29 8.37 4.52 0.53
CA GLU A 29 9.64 4.02 0.01
C GLU A 29 9.80 2.51 0.24
N CYS A 30 10.71 1.90 -0.50
CA CYS A 30 11.14 0.53 -0.24
C CYS A 30 11.88 0.45 1.10
N GLY A 31 11.65 -0.62 1.85
CA GLY A 31 12.18 -0.81 3.19
C GLY A 31 12.53 -2.25 3.51
N GLU A 32 12.97 -2.47 4.75
CA GLU A 32 13.23 -3.81 5.26
C GLU A 32 11.92 -4.60 5.40
N VAL A 33 11.93 -5.85 4.95
CA VAL A 33 10.80 -6.76 5.13
C VAL A 33 10.83 -7.28 6.56
N TYR A 34 9.86 -6.86 7.37
CA TYR A 34 9.70 -7.34 8.74
C TYR A 34 8.76 -8.55 8.84
N TYR A 35 7.81 -8.66 7.91
CA TYR A 35 6.83 -9.74 7.89
C TYR A 35 6.34 -10.01 6.46
N THR A 36 5.84 -11.22 6.21
CA THR A 36 5.34 -11.63 4.90
C THR A 36 4.16 -12.58 5.08
N ASP A 37 3.09 -12.33 4.34
CA ASP A 37 1.90 -13.18 4.28
C ASP A 37 1.27 -13.12 2.87
N ASP A 38 0.03 -13.60 2.74
CA ASP A 38 -0.72 -13.60 1.48
C ASP A 38 -1.04 -12.18 0.94
N ALA A 39 -0.97 -11.13 1.77
CA ALA A 39 -1.11 -9.75 1.29
C ALA A 39 0.16 -9.24 0.60
N GLY A 40 1.33 -9.76 1.01
CA GLY A 40 2.64 -9.46 0.44
C GLY A 40 3.70 -9.21 1.50
N TYR A 41 4.61 -8.28 1.22
CA TYR A 41 5.71 -7.91 2.12
C TYR A 41 5.32 -6.71 2.98
N TRP A 42 5.52 -6.83 4.29
CA TRP A 42 5.22 -5.79 5.25
C TRP A 42 6.50 -5.08 5.70
N SER A 43 6.42 -3.75 5.77
CA SER A 43 7.45 -2.91 6.38
C SER A 43 6.82 -2.00 7.45
N VAL A 44 7.69 -1.28 8.16
CA VAL A 44 7.29 -0.29 9.16
C VAL A 44 7.86 1.07 8.75
N GLU A 45 6.97 2.05 8.56
CA GLU A 45 7.31 3.42 8.20
C GLU A 45 6.60 4.40 9.13
N ASN A 46 7.34 5.35 9.71
CA ASN A 46 6.80 6.30 10.70
C ASN A 46 6.10 5.61 11.89
N ASN A 47 6.66 4.49 12.36
CA ASN A 47 6.09 3.65 13.42
C ASN A 47 4.72 3.03 13.08
N GLU A 48 4.36 2.95 11.81
CA GLU A 48 3.12 2.34 11.32
C GLU A 48 3.41 1.21 10.34
N TRP A 49 2.58 0.17 10.36
CA TRP A 49 2.65 -0.91 9.37
C TRP A 49 2.20 -0.40 7.99
N CYS A 50 2.94 -0.81 6.97
CA CYS A 50 2.62 -0.51 5.58
C CYS A 50 2.99 -1.69 4.67
N GLY A 51 2.26 -1.81 3.57
CA GLY A 51 2.56 -2.76 2.51
C GLY A 51 3.66 -2.25 1.60
N LEU A 52 4.71 -3.04 1.38
CA LEU A 52 5.76 -2.68 0.44
C LEU A 52 5.24 -2.76 -1.01
N PRO A 53 5.58 -1.79 -1.87
CA PRO A 53 5.31 -1.87 -3.30
C PRO A 53 5.96 -3.11 -3.94
N GLU A 54 5.29 -3.73 -4.91
CA GLU A 54 5.89 -4.85 -5.66
C GLU A 54 7.14 -4.42 -6.43
N SER A 55 7.22 -3.15 -6.83
CA SER A 55 8.37 -2.56 -7.51
C SER A 55 9.65 -2.48 -6.67
N CYS A 56 9.57 -2.81 -5.37
CA CYS A 56 10.73 -2.91 -4.51
C CYS A 56 11.59 -4.17 -4.78
N PHE A 57 11.16 -5.06 -5.68
CA PHE A 57 11.80 -6.34 -5.97
C PHE A 57 11.94 -6.62 -7.47
#